data_AF-A0A392U6L0-F1
#
_entry.id   AF-A0A392U6L0-F1
#
_cell.length_a   1.000
_cell.length_b   1.000
_cell.length_c   1.000
_cell.angle_alpha   90.00
_cell.angle_beta   90.00
_cell.angle_gamma   90.00
#
_symmetry.space_group_name_H-M   'P 1'
#
loop_
_entity.id
_entity.type
_entity.pdbx_description
1 polymer ?
#
loop_
_entity_poly.entity_id
_entity_poly.type
_entity_poly.pdbx_seq_one_letter_code
_entity_poly.pdbx_strand_id
1 'polypeptide(L)' 'MRLERFMKQKPPTFTGGYNPDGAYKWLEELEIIFKAMECSEEGKTTLGTYVLREEANNW' A
#
# COMPACT_ATOMS: atom_id res chain seq x y z
N MET A 1 2.65 16.55 5.21
CA MET A 1 1.31 16.03 4.82
C MET A 1 1.23 14.51 5.05
N ARG A 2 0.02 13.91 5.10
CA ARG A 2 -0.16 12.46 5.42
C ARG A 2 0.58 11.53 4.45
N LEU A 3 0.59 11.87 3.15
CA LEU A 3 1.36 11.18 2.12
C LEU A 3 2.87 11.18 2.39
N GLU A 4 3.47 12.31 2.77
CA GLU A 4 4.91 12.40 3.07
C GLU A 4 5.31 11.50 4.25
N ARG A 5 4.46 11.42 5.28
CA ARG A 5 4.69 10.54 6.44
C ARG A 5 4.62 9.07 6.02
N PHE A 6 3.69 8.72 5.14
CA PHE A 6 3.55 7.39 4.57
C PHE A 6 4.77 7.01 3.73
N MET A 7 5.21 7.86 2.81
CA MET A 7 6.39 7.60 1.98
C MET A 7 7.68 7.48 2.81
N LYS A 8 7.79 8.18 3.94
CA LYS A 8 8.91 8.01 4.90
C LYS A 8 8.96 6.63 5.54
N GLN A 9 7.85 5.89 5.59
CA GLN A 9 7.83 4.48 6.05
C GLN A 9 8.35 3.51 4.99
N LYS A 10 8.64 3.97 3.76
CA LYS A 10 9.09 3.14 2.63
C LYS A 10 8.16 1.96 2.37
N PRO A 11 6.86 2.22 2.14
CA PRO A 11 5.89 1.16 1.89
C PRO A 11 6.29 0.34 0.65
N PRO A 12 6.07 -0.99 0.66
CA PRO A 12 6.40 -1.83 -0.47
C PRO A 12 5.50 -1.52 -1.66
N THR A 13 6.06 -1.61 -2.87
CA THR A 13 5.29 -1.48 -4.12
C THR A 13 4.74 -2.82 -4.58
N PHE A 14 3.59 -2.80 -5.24
CA PHE A 14 2.98 -3.97 -5.86
C PHE A 14 2.79 -3.74 -7.36
N THR A 15 3.34 -4.63 -8.18
CA THR A 15 3.32 -4.53 -9.65
C THR A 15 2.17 -5.31 -10.29
N GLY A 16 1.51 -6.19 -9.54
CA GLY A 16 0.45 -7.07 -10.05
C GLY A 16 0.92 -8.51 -10.29
N GLY A 17 0.24 -9.20 -11.21
CA GLY A 17 0.50 -10.59 -11.57
C GLY A 17 -0.20 -11.66 -10.71
N TYR A 18 -0.17 -12.90 -11.20
CA TYR A 18 -0.76 -14.06 -10.53
C TYR A 18 0.18 -14.60 -9.44
N ASN A 19 0.30 -13.86 -8.34
CA ASN A 19 1.07 -14.25 -7.16
C ASN A 19 0.27 -13.97 -5.88
N PRO A 20 -0.63 -14.89 -5.47
CA PRO A 20 -1.50 -14.66 -4.32
C PRO A 20 -0.72 -14.50 -3.00
N ASP A 21 0.35 -15.27 -2.80
CA ASP A 21 1.18 -15.19 -1.59
C ASP A 21 1.92 -13.85 -1.52
N GLY A 22 2.46 -13.38 -2.66
CA GLY A 22 3.10 -12.08 -2.77
C GLY A 22 2.14 -10.92 -2.53
N ALA A 23 0.92 -11.01 -3.07
CA ALA A 23 -0.13 -10.01 -2.84
C ALA A 23 -0.55 -9.96 -1.36
N TYR A 24 -0.71 -11.12 -0.73
CA TYR A 24 -1.06 -11.22 0.68
C TYR A 24 0.03 -10.62 1.57
N LYS A 25 1.30 -10.97 1.32
CA LYS A 25 2.44 -10.41 2.08
C LYS A 25 2.56 -8.90 1.91
N TRP A 26 2.39 -8.38 0.69
CA TRP A 26 2.39 -6.94 0.43
C TRP A 26 1.30 -6.22 1.23
N LEU A 27 0.09 -6.79 1.28
CA LEU A 27 -1.03 -6.21 2.03
C LEU A 27 -0.77 -6.23 3.54
N GLU A 28 -0.22 -7.31 4.09
CA GLU A 28 0.16 -7.36 5.52
C GLU A 28 1.15 -6.26 5.90
N GLU A 29 2.19 -6.05 5.08
CA GLU A 29 3.18 -5.00 5.31
C GLU A 29 2.56 -3.59 5.25
N LEU A 30 1.61 -3.37 4.34
CA LEU A 30 0.87 -2.10 4.26
C LEU A 30 -0.05 -1.86 5.45
N GLU A 31 -0.77 -2.89 5.91
CA GLU A 31 -1.68 -2.77 7.06
C GLU A 31 -0.93 -2.41 8.35
N ILE A 32 0.30 -2.89 8.52
CA ILE A 32 1.17 -2.48 9.64
C ILE A 32 1.41 -0.97 9.61
N ILE A 33 1.73 -0.41 8.43
CA ILE A 33 1.96 1.02 8.25
C ILE A 33 0.68 1.82 8.50
N PHE A 34 -0.45 1.39 7.93
CA PHE A 34 -1.73 2.06 8.12
C PHE A 34 -2.15 2.10 9.58
N LYS A 35 -1.96 0.99 10.31
CA LYS A 35 -2.23 0.92 11.73
C LYS A 35 -1.34 1.86 12.53
N ALA A 36 -0.03 1.86 12.26
CA ALA A 36 0.92 2.76 12.93
C ALA A 36 0.65 4.25 12.66
N MET A 37 0.06 4.56 11.51
CA MET A 37 -0.34 5.92 11.12
C MET A 37 -1.78 6.27 11.49
N GLU A 38 -2.51 5.37 12.16
CA GLU A 38 -3.93 5.54 12.53
C GLU A 38 -4.81 5.91 11.33
N CYS A 39 -4.64 5.17 10.23
CA CYS A 39 -5.36 5.50 9.01
C CYS A 39 -6.83 5.10 9.05
N SER A 40 -7.72 6.07 8.79
CA SER A 40 -9.10 5.80 8.33
C SER A 40 -9.11 4.97 7.04
N GLU A 41 -10.18 4.22 6.80
CA GLU A 41 -10.36 3.39 5.59
C GLU A 41 -10.23 4.19 4.28
N GLU A 42 -10.80 5.40 4.22
CA GLU A 42 -10.62 6.31 3.08
C GLU A 42 -9.15 6.70 2.87
N GLY A 43 -8.42 6.91 3.97
CA GLY A 43 -7.00 7.21 3.93
C GLY A 43 -6.14 6.01 3.55
N LYS A 44 -6.53 4.79 3.92
CA LYS A 44 -5.87 3.55 3.45
C LYS A 44 -6.00 3.42 1.94
N THR A 45 -7.21 3.60 1.42
CA THR A 45 -7.47 3.57 -0.03
C THR A 45 -6.64 4.62 -0.75
N THR A 46 -6.67 5.87 -0.27
CA THR A 46 -5.95 6.98 -0.90
C THR A 46 -4.43 6.78 -0.87
N LEU A 47 -3.86 6.23 0.21
CA LEU A 47 -2.42 6.01 0.32
C LEU A 47 -1.95 4.73 -0.38
N GLY A 48 -2.76 3.67 -0.35
CA GLY A 48 -2.45 2.38 -0.97
C GLY A 48 -2.30 2.47 -2.50
N THR A 49 -3.08 3.34 -3.15
CA THR A 49 -2.94 3.57 -4.61
C THR A 49 -1.57 4.13 -5.00
N TYR A 50 -0.89 4.88 -4.10
CA TYR A 50 0.44 5.44 -4.39
C TYR A 50 1.55 4.39 -4.52
N VAL A 51 1.32 3.14 -4.11
CA VAL A 51 2.32 2.06 -4.18
C VAL A 51 1.98 0.99 -5.22
N LEU A 52 0.87 1.14 -5.94
CA LEU A 52 0.55 0.30 -7.09
C LEU A 52 1.40 0.72 -8.30
N ARG A 53 1.92 -0.26 -9.03
CA ARG A 53 2.77 -0.08 -10.20
C ARG A 53 2.31 -1.01 -11.31
N GLU A 54 2.72 -0.71 -12.54
CA GLU A 54 2.52 -1.59 -13.70
C GLU A 54 1.07 -2.08 -13.84
N GLU A 55 0.85 -3.40 -13.92
CA GLU A 55 -0.48 -4.00 -14.08
C GLU A 55 -1.43 -3.60 -12.95
N ALA A 56 -0.93 -3.55 -11.71
CA ALA A 56 -1.74 -3.22 -10.56
C ALA A 56 -2.25 -1.76 -10.55
N ASN A 57 -1.59 -0.85 -11.27
CA ASN A 57 -2.04 0.55 -11.38
C ASN A 57 -3.17 0.75 -12.41
N ASN A 58 -3.46 -0.27 -13.22
CA ASN A 58 -4.48 -0.20 -14.27
C ASN A 58 -5.83 -0.83 -13.84
N TRP A 59 -5.91 -1.30 -12.60
CA TRP A 59 -7.10 -1.91 -12.00
C TRP A 59 -8.03 -0.89 -11.34
#